data_AF-A0A505DJS5-F1
#
_entry.id   AF-A0A505DJS5-F1
#
_cell.length_a   1.000
_cell.length_b   1.000
_cell.length_c   1.000
_cell.angle_alpha   90.00
_cell.angle_beta   90.00
_cell.angle_gamma   90.00
#
_symmetry.space_group_name_H-M   'P 1'
#
loop_
_entity.id
_entity.type
_entity.pdbx_description
1 polymer ?
#
loop_
_entity_poly.entity_id
_entity_poly.type
_entity_poly.pdbx_seq_one_letter_code
_entity_poly.pdbx_strand_id
1 'polypeptide(L)'
;MTTWQLTESGEGVLRRVSVLGTTPYAETDQDGIRAAVVSCATLVEAHVDKVIKSLFSADAAMSLSLTRVLHAEVEDSIFRTWESRRKWLATAFGINVSGDKASQDFDAVVDLRNSIVHGDGQLTDLQLSKIKDLFRLKEQYTRVLSAQVNGRFVTLSSEVAVRSATVSRDFVLHFDKVLLEKFPALTVRAS
;
A
#
# COMPACT_ATOMS: atom_id res chain seq x y z
N MET A 1 24.85 3.85 10.66
CA MET A 1 23.47 3.31 10.60
C MET A 1 22.53 4.49 10.63
N THR A 2 21.74 4.69 9.58
CA THR A 2 20.76 5.78 9.54
C THR A 2 19.53 5.34 10.32
N THR A 3 19.23 6.03 11.44
CA THR A 3 18.00 5.77 12.20
C THR A 3 16.82 6.35 11.44
N TRP A 4 15.93 5.49 10.95
CA TRP A 4 14.71 5.93 10.28
C TRP A 4 13.73 6.47 11.32
N GLN A 5 13.17 7.66 11.08
CA GLN A 5 12.04 8.17 11.85
C GLN A 5 10.76 7.61 11.26
N LEU A 6 9.91 7.03 12.11
CA LEU A 6 8.67 6.38 11.71
C LEU A 6 7.53 6.83 12.63
N THR A 7 6.33 6.71 12.10
CA THR A 7 5.09 6.73 12.88
C THR A 7 4.91 5.39 13.62
N GLU A 8 4.06 5.37 14.64
CA GLU A 8 3.80 4.15 15.43
C GLU A 8 3.20 3.04 14.56
N SER A 9 2.24 3.41 13.72
CA SER A 9 1.64 2.49 12.77
C SER A 9 2.62 2.03 11.69
N GLY A 10 3.53 2.91 11.25
CA GLY A 10 4.60 2.57 10.32
C GLY A 10 5.53 1.50 10.88
N GLU A 11 6.04 1.69 12.11
CA GLU A 11 6.89 0.69 12.78
C GLU A 11 6.16 -0.65 12.97
N GLY A 12 4.88 -0.61 13.34
CA GLY A 12 4.04 -1.80 13.47
C GLY A 12 3.83 -2.54 12.13
N VAL A 13 3.74 -1.81 11.02
CA VAL A 13 3.68 -2.42 9.68
C VAL A 13 5.03 -3.01 9.29
N LEU A 14 6.15 -2.29 9.48
CA LEU A 14 7.48 -2.79 9.14
C LEU A 14 7.78 -4.12 9.84
N ARG A 15 7.46 -4.23 11.14
CA ARG A 15 7.64 -5.48 11.89
C ARG A 15 6.85 -6.63 11.27
N ARG A 16 5.56 -6.42 10.96
CA ARG A 16 4.69 -7.46 10.42
C ARG A 16 5.06 -7.86 8.98
N VAL A 17 5.35 -6.88 8.13
CA VAL A 17 5.76 -7.12 6.75
C VAL A 17 7.12 -7.83 6.69
N SER A 18 8.05 -7.50 7.60
CA SER A 18 9.34 -8.19 7.67
C SER A 18 9.17 -9.68 8.01
N VAL A 19 8.26 -10.01 8.92
CA VAL A 19 7.93 -11.42 9.22
C VAL A 19 7.36 -12.13 8.00
N LEU A 20 6.43 -11.49 7.26
CA LEU A 20 5.85 -12.08 6.05
C LEU A 20 6.91 -12.40 4.98
N GLY A 21 7.97 -11.59 4.89
CA GLY A 21 9.09 -11.82 3.96
C GLY A 21 10.08 -12.90 4.39
N THR A 22 10.07 -13.33 5.67
CA THR A 22 11.03 -14.31 6.21
C THR A 22 10.41 -15.65 6.59
N THR A 23 9.08 -15.75 6.61
CA THR A 23 8.42 -16.95 7.13
C THR A 23 8.37 -18.05 6.05
N PRO A 24 8.70 -19.32 6.39
CA PRO A 24 8.63 -20.45 5.45
C PRO A 24 7.24 -20.77 4.90
N TYR A 25 6.18 -20.07 5.32
CA TYR A 25 4.85 -20.15 4.70
C TYR A 25 4.85 -19.78 3.21
N ALA A 26 5.85 -19.01 2.75
CA ALA A 26 6.02 -18.72 1.33
C ALA A 26 6.57 -19.90 0.51
N GLU A 27 7.05 -20.98 1.14
CA GLU A 27 7.84 -22.01 0.46
C GLU A 27 7.05 -23.24 0.01
N THR A 28 5.81 -23.45 0.45
CA THR A 28 5.14 -24.75 0.22
C THR A 28 3.76 -24.73 -0.46
N ASP A 29 3.04 -23.60 -0.51
CA ASP A 29 1.72 -23.56 -1.15
C ASP A 29 1.35 -22.19 -1.75
N GLN A 30 0.61 -22.21 -2.88
CA GLN A 30 0.10 -21.02 -3.57
C GLN A 30 -0.77 -20.17 -2.66
N ASP A 31 -1.57 -20.79 -1.80
CA ASP A 31 -2.46 -20.08 -0.88
C ASP A 31 -1.67 -19.28 0.16
N GLY A 32 -0.54 -19.81 0.63
CA GLY A 32 0.39 -19.09 1.52
C GLY A 32 0.99 -17.85 0.86
N ILE A 33 1.42 -17.98 -0.40
CA ILE A 33 1.97 -16.86 -1.18
C ILE A 33 0.88 -15.80 -1.43
N ARG A 34 -0.32 -16.23 -1.83
CA ARG A 34 -1.48 -15.35 -2.04
C ARG A 34 -1.82 -14.57 -0.76
N ALA A 35 -1.91 -15.26 0.37
CA ALA A 35 -2.19 -14.66 1.67
C ALA A 35 -1.11 -13.65 2.08
N ALA A 36 0.17 -13.93 1.82
CA ALA A 36 1.27 -13.00 2.10
C ALA A 36 1.17 -11.72 1.26
N VAL A 37 0.91 -11.81 -0.04
CA VAL A 37 0.72 -10.64 -0.92
C VAL A 37 -0.47 -9.78 -0.45
N VAL A 38 -1.61 -10.42 -0.18
CA VAL A 38 -2.82 -9.73 0.30
C VAL A 38 -2.55 -9.04 1.64
N SER A 39 -1.84 -9.70 2.55
CA SER A 39 -1.49 -9.15 3.86
C SER A 39 -0.55 -7.95 3.73
N CYS A 40 0.45 -8.01 2.86
CA CYS A 40 1.38 -6.89 2.62
C CYS A 40 0.63 -5.63 2.16
N ALA A 41 -0.22 -5.74 1.14
CA ALA A 41 -1.04 -4.61 0.67
C ALA A 41 -1.96 -4.08 1.78
N THR A 42 -2.71 -4.97 2.44
CA THR A 42 -3.70 -4.60 3.46
C THR A 42 -3.06 -3.90 4.66
N LEU A 43 -1.88 -4.34 5.10
CA LEU A 43 -1.16 -3.71 6.21
C LEU A 43 -0.74 -2.28 5.87
N VAL A 44 -0.22 -2.06 4.66
CA VAL A 44 0.19 -0.73 4.19
C VAL A 44 -1.03 0.18 4.02
N GLU A 45 -2.11 -0.31 3.41
CA GLU A 45 -3.37 0.44 3.27
C GLU A 45 -3.93 0.86 4.63
N ALA A 46 -3.94 -0.07 5.60
CA ALA A 46 -4.40 0.22 6.96
C ALA A 46 -3.50 1.25 7.68
N HIS A 47 -2.20 1.27 7.39
CA HIS A 47 -1.30 2.31 7.89
C HIS A 47 -1.64 3.68 7.31
N VAL A 48 -1.82 3.76 5.99
CA VAL A 48 -2.24 5.00 5.32
C VAL A 48 -3.59 5.49 5.85
N ASP A 49 -4.54 4.58 6.08
CA ASP A 49 -5.85 4.92 6.65
C ASP A 49 -5.73 5.53 8.05
N LYS A 50 -4.88 4.95 8.90
CA LYS A 50 -4.59 5.51 10.23
C LYS A 50 -3.98 6.89 10.13
N VAL A 51 -3.00 7.09 9.24
CA VAL A 51 -2.37 8.39 9.04
C VAL A 51 -3.37 9.44 8.57
N ILE A 52 -4.21 9.13 7.59
CA ILE A 52 -5.25 10.03 7.11
C ILE A 52 -6.19 10.41 8.26
N LYS A 53 -6.64 9.44 9.06
CA LYS A 53 -7.51 9.69 10.23
C LYS A 53 -6.82 10.55 11.28
N SER A 54 -5.54 10.33 11.56
CA SER A 54 -4.74 11.16 12.47
C SER A 54 -4.58 12.58 11.95
N LEU A 55 -4.37 12.77 10.65
CA LEU A 55 -4.25 14.09 10.03
C LEU A 55 -5.56 14.87 10.11
N PHE A 56 -6.70 14.25 9.81
CA PHE A 56 -8.00 14.89 10.02
C PHE A 56 -8.24 15.21 11.50
N SER A 57 -7.95 14.28 12.40
CA SER A 57 -8.18 14.49 13.84
C SER A 57 -7.32 15.62 14.43
N ALA A 58 -6.15 15.89 13.84
CA ALA A 58 -5.26 16.98 14.23
C ALA A 58 -5.64 18.33 13.61
N ASP A 59 -6.50 18.36 12.60
CA ASP A 59 -6.92 19.59 11.92
C ASP A 59 -7.90 20.39 12.80
N ALA A 60 -7.57 21.66 13.07
CA ALA A 60 -8.42 22.54 13.86
C ALA A 60 -9.82 22.74 13.24
N ALA A 61 -9.96 22.65 11.92
CA ALA A 61 -11.25 22.75 11.23
C ALA A 61 -12.21 21.61 11.62
N MET A 62 -11.69 20.46 12.04
CA MET A 62 -12.51 19.33 12.53
C MET A 62 -13.14 19.58 13.91
N SER A 63 -12.78 20.66 14.60
CA SER A 63 -13.50 21.10 15.81
C SER A 63 -14.89 21.66 15.50
N LEU A 64 -15.12 22.13 14.26
CA LEU A 64 -16.40 22.70 13.83
C LEU A 64 -17.42 21.59 13.53
N SER A 65 -18.66 21.76 14.00
CA SER A 65 -19.74 20.78 13.79
C SER A 65 -20.04 20.53 12.30
N LEU A 66 -20.11 21.59 11.50
CA LEU A 66 -20.35 21.50 10.06
C LEU A 66 -19.28 20.67 9.36
N THR A 67 -18.00 20.92 9.65
CA THR A 67 -16.88 20.17 9.05
C THR A 67 -16.96 18.69 9.39
N ARG A 68 -17.33 18.33 10.63
CA ARG A 68 -17.50 16.91 11.01
C ARG A 68 -18.60 16.22 10.25
N VAL A 69 -19.74 16.88 10.06
CA VAL A 69 -20.85 16.34 9.25
C VAL A 69 -20.41 16.16 7.80
N LEU A 70 -19.79 17.18 7.21
CA LEU A 70 -19.28 17.09 5.84
C LEU A 70 -18.21 16.00 5.67
N HIS A 71 -17.32 15.84 6.64
CA HIS A 71 -16.33 14.77 6.66
C HIS A 71 -16.99 13.39 6.70
N ALA A 72 -18.00 13.19 7.57
CA ALA A 72 -18.71 11.92 7.68
C ALA A 72 -19.39 11.52 6.34
N GLU A 73 -19.96 12.49 5.61
CA GLU A 73 -20.59 12.23 4.30
C GLU A 73 -19.59 11.77 3.23
N VAL A 74 -18.31 12.16 3.35
CA VAL A 74 -17.28 11.79 2.37
C VAL A 74 -16.34 10.69 2.86
N GLU A 75 -16.40 10.29 4.13
CA GLU A 75 -15.43 9.39 4.78
C GLU A 75 -15.28 8.08 3.99
N ASP A 76 -16.39 7.44 3.64
CA ASP A 76 -16.39 6.20 2.87
C ASP A 76 -15.69 6.35 1.52
N SER A 77 -15.83 7.51 0.87
CA SER A 77 -15.20 7.78 -0.43
C SER A 77 -13.68 7.91 -0.34
N ILE A 78 -13.16 8.36 0.81
CA ILE A 78 -11.73 8.49 1.09
C ILE A 78 -11.06 7.12 1.09
N PHE A 79 -11.68 6.16 1.76
CA PHE A 79 -11.10 4.84 2.02
C PHE A 79 -11.54 3.76 1.02
N ARG A 80 -12.37 4.10 0.03
CA ARG A 80 -12.88 3.13 -0.95
C ARG A 80 -11.81 2.54 -1.87
N THR A 81 -10.84 3.33 -2.30
CA THR A 81 -9.81 2.88 -3.26
C THR A 81 -8.42 3.40 -2.88
N TRP A 82 -7.38 2.74 -3.38
CA TRP A 82 -6.00 3.22 -3.22
C TRP A 82 -5.81 4.61 -3.85
N GLU A 83 -6.38 4.82 -5.03
CA GLU A 83 -6.37 6.11 -5.73
C GLU A 83 -7.02 7.23 -4.91
N SER A 84 -8.16 6.94 -4.27
CA SER A 84 -8.85 7.89 -3.38
C SER A 84 -7.95 8.34 -2.23
N ARG A 85 -7.28 7.40 -1.55
CA ARG A 85 -6.37 7.70 -0.44
C ARG A 85 -5.25 8.64 -0.88
N ARG A 86 -4.57 8.33 -1.99
CA ARG A 86 -3.51 9.17 -2.55
C ARG A 86 -4.00 10.56 -2.94
N LYS A 87 -5.18 10.63 -3.58
CA LYS A 87 -5.81 11.91 -3.95
C LYS A 87 -6.06 12.78 -2.72
N TRP A 88 -6.60 12.21 -1.65
CA TRP A 88 -6.87 12.93 -0.41
C TRP A 88 -5.60 13.37 0.30
N LEU A 89 -4.59 12.50 0.40
CA LEU A 89 -3.25 12.86 0.89
C LEU A 89 -2.66 14.07 0.14
N ALA A 90 -2.75 14.06 -1.19
CA ALA A 90 -2.22 15.14 -2.01
C ALA A 90 -3.06 16.43 -1.92
N THR A 91 -4.39 16.32 -1.96
CA THR A 91 -5.26 17.51 -2.07
C THR A 91 -5.52 18.16 -0.71
N ALA A 92 -5.81 17.38 0.33
CA ALA A 92 -6.13 17.91 1.66
C ALA A 92 -4.88 18.20 2.48
N PHE A 93 -3.86 17.33 2.39
CA PHE A 93 -2.68 17.41 3.24
C PHE A 93 -1.40 17.78 2.48
N GLY A 94 -1.46 17.92 1.14
CA GLY A 94 -0.30 18.21 0.29
C GLY A 94 0.85 17.22 0.45
N ILE A 95 0.53 15.95 0.76
CA ILE A 95 1.47 14.82 0.79
C ILE A 95 1.39 14.16 -0.58
N ASN A 96 2.39 14.39 -1.43
CA ASN A 96 2.43 13.79 -2.76
C ASN A 96 3.44 12.63 -2.78
N VAL A 97 2.91 11.42 -2.77
CA VAL A 97 3.67 10.17 -2.98
C VAL A 97 3.31 9.54 -4.34
N SER A 98 2.87 10.32 -5.31
CA SER A 98 2.61 9.80 -6.65
C SER A 98 3.82 10.05 -7.54
N GLY A 99 4.18 9.05 -8.34
CA GLY A 99 5.23 9.15 -9.34
C GLY A 99 6.65 8.82 -8.84
N ASP A 100 6.88 8.70 -7.52
CA ASP A 100 8.12 8.16 -7.01
C ASP A 100 8.21 6.63 -7.20
N LYS A 101 9.44 6.11 -7.19
CA LYS A 101 9.69 4.68 -7.43
C LYS A 101 9.04 3.78 -6.40
N ALA A 102 9.07 4.14 -5.12
CA ALA A 102 8.54 3.27 -4.06
C ALA A 102 7.02 3.12 -4.19
N SER A 103 6.33 4.20 -4.55
CA SER A 103 4.89 4.21 -4.80
C SER A 103 4.51 3.49 -6.09
N GLN A 104 5.27 3.66 -7.19
CA GLN A 104 5.04 2.90 -8.42
C GLN A 104 5.26 1.39 -8.22
N ASP A 105 6.27 1.01 -7.43
CA ASP A 105 6.51 -0.39 -7.11
C ASP A 105 5.38 -0.92 -6.22
N PHE A 106 4.91 -0.16 -5.23
CA PHE A 106 3.82 -0.58 -4.36
C PHE A 106 2.47 -0.67 -5.09
N ASP A 107 2.23 0.17 -6.10
CA ASP A 107 1.07 0.03 -7.00
C ASP A 107 1.04 -1.37 -7.65
N ALA A 108 2.19 -1.98 -7.93
CA ALA A 108 2.26 -3.36 -8.44
C ALA A 108 1.72 -4.38 -7.42
N VAL A 109 1.99 -4.17 -6.13
CA VAL A 109 1.51 -5.04 -5.04
C VAL A 109 -0.01 -4.89 -4.88
N VAL A 110 -0.51 -3.66 -4.95
CA VAL A 110 -1.96 -3.38 -4.91
C VAL A 110 -2.69 -4.02 -6.09
N ASP A 111 -2.14 -3.87 -7.30
CA ASP A 111 -2.71 -4.48 -8.51
C ASP A 111 -2.69 -6.01 -8.43
N LEU A 112 -1.60 -6.60 -7.93
CA LEU A 112 -1.52 -8.06 -7.73
C LEU A 112 -2.51 -8.54 -6.68
N ARG A 113 -2.67 -7.82 -5.56
CA ARG A 113 -3.70 -8.11 -4.54
C ARG A 113 -5.08 -8.11 -5.19
N ASN A 114 -5.40 -7.12 -6.02
CA ASN A 114 -6.69 -7.04 -6.68
C ASN A 114 -6.93 -8.24 -7.62
N SER A 115 -5.90 -8.68 -8.34
CA SER A 115 -5.95 -9.91 -9.16
C SER A 115 -6.18 -11.16 -8.31
N ILE A 116 -5.55 -11.27 -7.14
CA ILE A 116 -5.74 -12.40 -6.22
C ILE A 116 -7.16 -12.41 -5.64
N VAL A 117 -7.61 -11.28 -5.09
CA VAL A 117 -8.87 -11.18 -4.35
C VAL A 117 -10.09 -11.23 -5.28
N HIS A 118 -10.01 -10.63 -6.46
CA HIS A 118 -11.16 -10.49 -7.37
C HIS A 118 -11.07 -11.34 -8.63
N GLY A 119 -9.88 -11.82 -8.99
CA GLY A 119 -9.64 -12.62 -10.19
C GLY A 119 -9.17 -14.04 -9.91
N ASP A 120 -9.15 -14.50 -8.65
CA ASP A 120 -8.63 -15.80 -8.25
C ASP A 120 -7.18 -16.06 -8.76
N GLY A 121 -6.36 -15.01 -8.71
CA GLY A 121 -4.98 -15.03 -9.22
C GLY A 121 -4.86 -14.77 -10.73
N GLN A 122 -5.96 -14.45 -11.40
CA GLN A 122 -5.97 -13.98 -12.78
C GLN A 122 -6.12 -12.46 -12.83
N LEU A 123 -5.63 -11.87 -13.92
CA LEU A 123 -5.89 -10.48 -14.25
C LEU A 123 -7.40 -10.29 -14.45
N THR A 124 -7.97 -9.30 -13.76
CA THR A 124 -9.39 -8.97 -13.84
C THR A 124 -9.73 -8.35 -15.20
N ASP A 125 -10.99 -8.43 -15.63
CA ASP A 125 -11.41 -7.78 -16.88
C ASP A 125 -11.21 -6.26 -16.84
N LEU A 126 -11.29 -5.64 -15.66
CA LEU A 126 -10.99 -4.22 -15.46
C LEU A 126 -9.51 -3.91 -15.77
N GLN A 127 -8.59 -4.76 -15.30
CA GLN A 127 -7.15 -4.66 -15.59
C GLN A 127 -6.83 -4.91 -17.07
N LEU A 128 -7.65 -5.71 -17.76
CA LEU A 128 -7.49 -6.05 -19.17
C LEU A 128 -8.31 -5.16 -20.12
N SER A 129 -9.01 -4.16 -19.59
CA SER A 129 -9.90 -3.30 -20.36
C SER A 129 -9.18 -2.57 -21.51
N LYS A 130 -7.86 -2.37 -21.40
CA LYS A 130 -7.00 -1.87 -22.46
C LYS A 130 -5.79 -2.78 -22.63
N ILE A 131 -5.50 -3.18 -23.87
CA ILE A 131 -4.35 -4.06 -24.17
C ILE A 131 -3.00 -3.48 -23.71
N LYS A 132 -2.86 -2.15 -23.69
CA LYS A 132 -1.67 -1.46 -23.17
C LYS A 132 -1.46 -1.70 -21.68
N ASP A 133 -2.54 -1.83 -20.92
CA ASP A 133 -2.47 -2.10 -19.47
C ASP A 133 -2.00 -3.53 -19.20
N LEU A 134 -2.33 -4.50 -20.06
CA LEU A 134 -1.79 -5.86 -19.96
C LEU A 134 -0.25 -5.88 -20.08
N PHE A 135 0.31 -5.21 -21.10
CA PHE A 135 1.77 -5.15 -21.27
C PHE A 135 2.45 -4.42 -20.11
N ARG A 136 1.87 -3.30 -19.66
CA ARG A 136 2.34 -2.56 -18.48
C ARG A 136 2.34 -3.43 -17.23
N LEU A 137 1.24 -4.12 -16.94
CA LEU A 137 1.11 -5.01 -15.78
C LEU A 137 2.09 -6.18 -15.86
N LYS A 138 2.25 -6.80 -17.04
CA LYS A 138 3.24 -7.86 -17.24
C LYS A 138 4.65 -7.37 -16.94
N GLU A 139 5.05 -6.24 -17.52
CA GLU A 139 6.37 -5.66 -17.28
C GLU A 139 6.57 -5.31 -15.79
N GLN A 140 5.57 -4.68 -15.18
CA GLN A 140 5.62 -4.26 -13.78
C GLN A 140 5.70 -5.47 -12.83
N TYR A 141 4.88 -6.50 -13.03
CA TYR A 141 4.87 -7.72 -12.21
C TYR A 141 6.19 -8.48 -12.34
N THR A 142 6.71 -8.64 -13.55
CA THR A 142 7.98 -9.33 -13.76
C THR A 142 9.16 -8.54 -13.18
N ARG A 143 9.22 -7.22 -13.41
CA ARG A 143 10.34 -6.39 -12.95
C ARG A 143 10.33 -6.15 -11.44
N VAL A 144 9.17 -5.89 -10.84
CA VAL A 144 9.04 -5.46 -9.44
C VAL A 144 8.85 -6.66 -8.53
N LEU A 145 7.96 -7.58 -8.90
CA LEU A 145 7.53 -8.69 -8.05
C LEU A 145 8.12 -10.03 -8.45
N SER A 146 8.87 -10.10 -9.55
CA SER A 146 9.38 -11.36 -10.13
C SER A 146 8.27 -12.38 -10.45
N ALA A 147 7.04 -11.89 -10.65
CA ALA A 147 5.90 -12.71 -11.04
C ALA A 147 5.84 -12.88 -12.57
N GLN A 148 5.50 -14.07 -13.03
CA GLN A 148 5.34 -14.35 -14.46
C GLN A 148 3.88 -14.20 -14.86
N VAL A 149 3.63 -13.53 -16.00
CA VAL A 149 2.27 -13.34 -16.54
C VAL A 149 2.15 -14.05 -17.89
N ASN A 150 1.27 -15.05 -17.94
CA ASN A 150 0.96 -15.88 -19.10
C ASN A 150 -0.51 -15.69 -19.49
N GLY A 151 -0.74 -14.79 -20.46
CA GLY A 151 -2.10 -14.38 -20.82
C GLY A 151 -2.78 -13.66 -19.64
N ARG A 152 -3.82 -14.28 -19.07
CA ARG A 152 -4.52 -13.78 -17.88
C ARG A 152 -3.97 -14.33 -16.57
N PHE A 153 -3.19 -15.39 -16.61
CA PHE A 153 -2.73 -16.09 -15.42
C PHE A 153 -1.44 -15.47 -14.88
N VAL A 154 -1.39 -15.24 -13.57
CA VAL A 154 -0.19 -14.81 -12.85
C VAL A 154 0.37 -16.00 -12.07
N THR A 155 1.58 -16.41 -12.39
CA THR A 155 2.28 -17.47 -11.66
C THR A 155 3.03 -16.87 -10.48
N LEU A 156 2.70 -17.31 -9.27
CA LEU A 156 3.30 -16.84 -8.04
C LEU A 156 4.36 -17.84 -7.56
N SER A 157 5.57 -17.35 -7.29
CA SER A 157 6.64 -18.09 -6.62
C SER A 157 6.83 -17.56 -5.20
N SER A 158 7.59 -18.28 -4.38
CA SER A 158 7.98 -17.79 -3.04
C SER A 158 8.66 -16.42 -3.10
N GLU A 159 9.44 -16.15 -4.16
CA GLU A 159 10.07 -14.85 -4.39
C GLU A 159 9.05 -13.72 -4.48
N VAL A 160 7.85 -13.96 -5.02
CA VAL A 160 6.79 -12.93 -5.09
C VAL A 160 6.40 -12.43 -3.71
N ALA A 161 6.25 -13.33 -2.72
CA ALA A 161 5.94 -12.92 -1.35
C ALA A 161 7.06 -12.06 -0.74
N VAL A 162 8.32 -12.47 -0.94
CA VAL A 162 9.50 -11.73 -0.45
C VAL A 162 9.60 -10.35 -1.10
N ARG A 163 9.35 -10.27 -2.42
CA ARG A 163 9.36 -9.01 -3.17
C ARG A 163 8.22 -8.11 -2.75
N SER A 164 7.00 -8.62 -2.60
CA SER A 164 5.86 -7.85 -2.09
C SER A 164 6.14 -7.29 -0.70
N ALA A 165 6.71 -8.09 0.21
CA ALA A 165 7.10 -7.61 1.53
C ALA A 165 8.18 -6.51 1.45
N THR A 166 9.20 -6.70 0.62
CA THR A 166 10.26 -5.70 0.41
C THR A 166 9.70 -4.38 -0.12
N VAL A 167 8.87 -4.44 -1.16
CA VAL A 167 8.24 -3.26 -1.77
C VAL A 167 7.33 -2.54 -0.78
N SER A 168 6.50 -3.29 -0.03
CA SER A 168 5.65 -2.71 1.03
C SER A 168 6.47 -2.03 2.12
N ARG A 169 7.58 -2.64 2.55
CA ARG A 169 8.51 -2.05 3.53
C ARG A 169 9.11 -0.75 3.01
N ASP A 170 9.62 -0.77 1.78
CA ASP A 170 10.29 0.38 1.17
C ASP A 170 9.29 1.53 0.94
N PHE A 171 8.05 1.23 0.57
CA PHE A 171 6.97 2.22 0.50
C PHE A 171 6.67 2.85 1.87
N VAL A 172 6.52 2.06 2.93
CA VAL A 172 6.23 2.60 4.28
C VAL A 172 7.36 3.51 4.75
N LEU A 173 8.62 3.11 4.54
CA LEU A 173 9.78 3.95 4.86
C LEU A 173 9.75 5.28 4.10
N HIS A 174 9.45 5.24 2.79
CA HIS A 174 9.35 6.43 1.96
C HIS A 174 8.18 7.33 2.39
N PHE A 175 7.00 6.75 2.56
CA PHE A 175 5.79 7.43 2.95
C PHE A 175 5.95 8.13 4.30
N ASP A 176 6.46 7.43 5.32
CA ASP A 176 6.69 8.02 6.65
C ASP A 176 7.73 9.13 6.60
N LYS A 177 8.79 9.00 5.79
CA LYS A 177 9.75 10.09 5.59
C LYS A 177 9.05 11.34 5.05
N VAL A 178 8.31 11.23 3.95
CA VAL A 178 7.60 12.36 3.33
C VAL A 178 6.55 12.95 4.28
N LEU A 179 5.84 12.09 5.01
CA LEU A 179 4.85 12.47 6.01
C LEU A 179 5.49 13.29 7.13
N LEU A 180 6.57 12.80 7.74
CA LEU A 180 7.20 13.40 8.90
C LEU A 180 8.00 14.67 8.56
N GLU A 181 8.49 14.81 7.33
CA GLU A 181 9.01 16.09 6.83
C GLU A 181 7.95 17.21 6.90
N LYS A 182 6.67 16.85 6.70
CA LYS A 182 5.56 17.81 6.67
C LYS A 182 4.80 17.91 8.00
N PHE A 183 4.68 16.79 8.72
CA PHE A 183 3.95 16.67 9.97
C PHE A 183 4.82 16.02 11.07
N PRO A 184 5.88 16.70 11.55
CA PRO A 184 6.83 16.12 12.50
C PRO A 184 6.20 15.66 13.82
N ALA A 185 5.06 16.26 14.21
CA ALA A 185 4.32 15.93 15.42
C ALA A 185 3.77 14.49 15.44
N LEU A 186 3.70 13.82 14.29
CA LEU A 186 3.27 12.42 14.18
C LEU A 186 4.40 11.40 14.49
N THR A 187 5.61 11.86 14.77
CA THR A 187 6.73 10.97 15.13
C THR A 187 6.47 10.31 16.48
N VAL A 188 6.76 9.02 16.60
CA VAL A 188 6.79 8.36 17.91
C VAL A 188 7.95 8.94 18.72
N ARG A 189 7.64 9.58 19.85
CA ARG A 189 8.68 9.81 20.85
C ARG A 189 9.00 8.45 21.44
N ALA A 190 10.21 7.96 21.24
CA ALA A 190 10.71 6.77 21.94
C ALA A 190 10.51 7.01 23.44
N SER A 191 9.52 6.31 24.03
CA SER A 191 9.27 6.26 25.46
C SER A 191 10.22 5.28 26.12
#